data_AF-A0A6B1GDH3-F1
#
_entry.id   AF-A0A6B1GDH3-F1
#
_cell.length_a   1.000
_cell.length_b   1.000
_cell.length_c   1.000
_cell.angle_alpha   90.00
_cell.angle_beta   90.00
_cell.angle_gamma   90.00
#
_symmetry.space_group_name_H-M   'P 1'
#
loop_
_entity.id
_entity.type
_entity.pdbx_description
1 polymer ?
#
loop_
_entity_poly.entity_id
_entity_poly.type
_entity_poly.pdbx_seq_one_letter_code
_entity_poly.pdbx_strand_id
1 'polypeptide(L)'
;MNDTDDIFLIERGATKEVVVGHRFRIRAKRHAPPAQVSTYPTPTALAFFQQPPDDLVLAGFEEIRLVAGYLWLGERAEIGPPVLSLRDGQDNVQWVHELPESDAAGVPASVTTLPPLDEPEESAVRSRLVRLDRETTHRQQQ
;
A
#
# COMPACT_ATOMS: atom_id res chain seq x y z
N MET A 1 0.19 -25.59 -10.50
CA MET A 1 -1.17 -25.07 -10.65
C MET A 1 -1.00 -23.62 -11.08
N ASN A 2 -0.92 -23.38 -12.39
CA ASN A 2 -0.92 -22.02 -12.94
C ASN A 2 -2.38 -21.61 -13.04
N ASP A 3 -2.92 -21.13 -11.93
CA ASP A 3 -4.21 -20.45 -11.90
C ASP A 3 -3.96 -19.09 -12.53
N THR A 4 -4.53 -18.86 -13.72
CA THR A 4 -4.42 -17.55 -14.35
C THR A 4 -5.52 -16.73 -13.70
N ASP A 5 -5.17 -15.88 -12.74
CA ASP A 5 -6.13 -14.95 -12.14
C ASP A 5 -6.83 -14.18 -13.27
N ASP A 6 -8.16 -14.19 -13.27
CA ASP A 6 -8.93 -13.46 -14.28
C ASP A 6 -8.63 -11.95 -14.18
N ILE A 7 -8.22 -11.33 -15.29
CA ILE A 7 -7.90 -9.91 -15.34
C ILE A 7 -9.00 -9.18 -16.08
N PHE A 8 -9.63 -8.21 -15.42
CA PHE A 8 -10.70 -7.38 -15.99
C PHE A 8 -10.33 -5.91 -16.01
N LEU A 9 -10.61 -5.24 -17.13
CA LEU A 9 -10.59 -3.77 -17.21
C LEU A 9 -12.02 -3.25 -17.07
N ILE A 10 -12.27 -2.44 -16.04
CA ILE A 10 -13.55 -1.80 -15.78
C ILE A 10 -13.44 -0.32 -16.11
N GLU A 11 -14.23 0.15 -17.08
CA GLU A 11 -14.35 1.56 -17.44
C GLU A 11 -15.74 2.10 -17.10
N ARG A 12 -15.80 3.13 -16.26
CA ARG A 12 -17.02 3.80 -15.83
C ARG A 12 -16.83 5.31 -15.85
N GLY A 13 -17.06 5.91 -17.02
CA GLY A 13 -16.86 7.35 -17.24
C GLY A 13 -15.41 7.75 -17.02
N ALA A 14 -15.15 8.61 -16.03
CA ALA A 14 -13.79 9.03 -15.66
C ALA A 14 -12.99 7.97 -14.85
N THR A 15 -13.63 6.85 -14.47
CA THR A 15 -13.00 5.80 -13.66
C THR A 15 -12.51 4.67 -14.56
N LYS A 16 -11.23 4.33 -14.46
CA LYS A 16 -10.60 3.18 -15.12
C LYS A 16 -9.92 2.32 -14.05
N GLU A 17 -10.31 1.06 -13.96
CA GLU A 17 -9.82 0.12 -12.95
C GLU A 17 -9.41 -1.19 -13.60
N VAL A 18 -8.29 -1.74 -13.13
CA VAL A 18 -7.88 -3.11 -13.42
C VAL A 18 -8.20 -3.95 -12.20
N VAL A 19 -8.91 -5.05 -12.40
CA VAL A 19 -9.22 -6.04 -11.36
C VAL A 19 -8.46 -7.32 -11.69
N VAL A 20 -7.76 -7.89 -10.70
CA VAL A 20 -7.05 -9.15 -10.84
C VAL A 20 -7.63 -10.14 -9.83
N GLY A 21 -8.27 -11.18 -10.35
CA GLY A 21 -9.08 -12.12 -9.57
C GLY A 21 -10.16 -11.39 -8.78
N HIS A 22 -10.34 -11.78 -7.52
CA HIS A 22 -11.20 -11.10 -6.55
C HIS A 22 -10.42 -10.23 -5.56
N ARG A 23 -9.08 -10.28 -5.61
CA ARG A 23 -8.21 -9.76 -4.54
C ARG A 23 -7.67 -8.37 -4.83
N PHE A 24 -7.34 -8.04 -6.07
CA PHE A 24 -6.68 -6.77 -6.37
C PHE A 24 -7.56 -5.85 -7.20
N ARG A 25 -7.66 -4.60 -6.76
CA ARG A 25 -8.33 -3.53 -7.49
C ARG A 25 -7.39 -2.35 -7.67
N ILE A 26 -7.03 -2.08 -8.91
CA ILE A 26 -5.96 -1.16 -9.27
C ILE A 26 -6.53 0.04 -10.02
N ARG A 27 -6.18 1.25 -9.61
CA ARG A 27 -6.46 2.48 -10.39
C ARG A 27 -5.17 3.09 -10.91
N ALA A 28 -5.21 3.56 -12.15
CA ALA A 28 -4.13 4.34 -12.73
C ALA A 28 -4.25 5.83 -12.32
N LYS A 29 -3.21 6.37 -11.69
CA LYS A 29 -3.12 7.79 -11.31
C LYS A 29 -1.70 8.31 -11.52
N ARG A 30 -1.55 9.62 -11.64
CA ARG A 30 -0.23 10.26 -11.69
C ARG A 30 0.30 10.40 -10.26
N HIS A 31 1.54 9.98 -10.02
CA HIS A 31 2.24 10.19 -8.75
C HIS A 31 3.12 11.43 -8.85
N ALA A 32 3.23 12.21 -7.78
CA ALA A 32 4.18 13.30 -7.65
C ALA A 32 5.11 13.01 -6.47
N PRO A 33 6.39 13.44 -6.49
CA PRO A 33 7.29 13.22 -5.37
C PRO A 33 6.74 13.78 -4.03
N PRO A 34 6.95 13.08 -2.90
CA PRO A 34 7.62 11.78 -2.75
C PRO A 34 6.75 10.56 -3.08
N ALA A 35 5.43 10.71 -3.17
CA ALA A 35 4.49 9.65 -3.57
C ALA A 35 3.05 10.16 -3.79
N GLN A 36 2.82 11.48 -3.76
CA GLN A 36 1.51 12.12 -3.74
C GLN A 36 0.67 11.75 -4.96
N VAL A 37 -0.61 11.49 -4.73
CA VAL A 37 -1.60 11.34 -5.79
C VAL A 37 -2.67 12.38 -5.57
N SER A 38 -2.89 13.23 -6.57
CA SER A 38 -3.97 14.20 -6.54
C SER A 38 -5.17 13.67 -7.30
N THR A 39 -6.34 13.74 -6.68
CA THR A 39 -7.61 13.50 -7.35
C THR A 39 -8.67 14.41 -6.74
N TYR A 40 -9.72 14.70 -7.51
CA TYR A 40 -10.86 15.41 -6.96
C TYR A 40 -11.55 14.54 -5.88
N PRO A 41 -11.87 15.08 -4.70
CA PRO A 41 -12.34 14.31 -3.54
C PRO A 41 -13.82 13.93 -3.66
N THR A 42 -14.15 13.14 -4.68
CA THR A 42 -15.48 12.53 -4.79
C THR A 42 -15.64 11.42 -3.75
N PRO A 43 -16.87 11.10 -3.30
CA PRO A 43 -17.10 9.97 -2.41
C PRO A 43 -16.49 8.65 -2.92
N THR A 44 -16.58 8.39 -4.23
CA THR A 44 -16.00 7.20 -4.88
C THR A 44 -14.47 7.22 -4.95
N ALA A 45 -13.85 8.41 -4.98
CA ALA A 45 -12.40 8.53 -4.91
C ALA A 45 -11.91 8.29 -3.47
N LEU A 46 -12.56 8.93 -2.49
CA LEU A 46 -12.23 8.78 -1.07
C LEU A 46 -12.39 7.33 -0.61
N ALA A 47 -13.52 6.69 -0.94
CA ALA A 47 -13.77 5.30 -0.60
C ALA A 47 -12.71 4.36 -1.20
N PHE A 48 -12.23 4.63 -2.41
CA PHE A 48 -11.19 3.80 -3.03
C PHE A 48 -9.85 3.86 -2.30
N PHE A 49 -9.46 5.01 -1.75
CA PHE A 49 -8.17 5.10 -1.07
C PHE A 49 -8.15 4.44 0.29
N GLN A 50 -9.31 4.25 0.92
CA GLN A 50 -9.41 3.49 2.17
C GLN A 50 -9.31 2.00 1.87
N GLN A 51 -8.48 1.27 2.61
CA GLN A 51 -8.55 -0.18 2.57
C GLN A 51 -9.83 -0.63 3.30
N PRO A 52 -10.50 -1.70 2.83
CA PRO A 52 -11.54 -2.31 3.62
C PRO A 52 -10.92 -2.83 4.94
N PRO A 53 -11.54 -2.58 6.10
CA PRO A 53 -10.97 -3.01 7.36
C PRO A 53 -11.10 -4.54 7.50
N ASP A 54 -10.08 -5.17 8.07
CA ASP A 54 -9.92 -6.63 8.12
C ASP A 54 -11.10 -7.37 8.78
N ASP A 55 -11.80 -6.71 9.70
CA ASP A 55 -12.97 -7.26 10.41
C ASP A 55 -14.25 -7.30 9.56
N LEU A 56 -14.28 -6.55 8.45
CA LEU A 56 -15.40 -6.52 7.50
C LEU A 56 -15.17 -7.41 6.27
N VAL A 57 -14.00 -8.05 6.15
CA VAL A 57 -13.68 -8.89 4.99
C VAL A 57 -13.67 -10.37 5.34
N LEU A 58 -14.32 -11.17 4.50
CA LEU A 58 -14.30 -12.62 4.64
C LEU A 58 -12.87 -13.12 4.37
N ALA A 59 -12.34 -13.98 5.24
CA ALA A 59 -11.02 -14.56 5.09
C ALA A 59 -10.86 -15.24 3.71
N GLY A 60 -9.81 -14.88 2.97
CA GLY A 60 -9.54 -15.32 1.61
C GLY A 60 -10.23 -14.49 0.51
N PHE A 61 -11.01 -13.47 0.88
CA PHE A 61 -11.68 -12.54 -0.03
C PHE A 61 -11.26 -11.07 0.22
N GLU A 62 -10.05 -10.87 0.73
CA GLU A 62 -9.50 -9.54 1.01
C GLU A 62 -9.33 -8.73 -0.27
N GLU A 63 -10.05 -7.61 -0.40
CA GLU A 63 -9.84 -6.66 -1.50
C GLU A 63 -8.71 -5.69 -1.14
N ILE A 64 -7.60 -5.76 -1.88
CA ILE A 64 -6.45 -4.86 -1.79
C ILE A 64 -6.56 -3.81 -2.88
N ARG A 65 -6.66 -2.55 -2.47
CA ARG A 65 -6.76 -1.40 -3.40
C ARG A 65 -5.39 -0.80 -3.65
N LEU A 66 -4.98 -0.75 -4.91
CA LEU A 66 -3.65 -0.28 -5.31
C LEU A 66 -3.74 0.90 -6.29
N VAL A 67 -2.72 1.73 -6.28
CA VAL A 67 -2.58 2.83 -7.25
C VAL A 67 -1.32 2.62 -8.06
N ALA A 68 -1.50 2.43 -9.37
CA ALA A 68 -0.43 2.32 -10.34
C ALA A 68 -0.28 3.62 -11.13
N GLY A 69 0.89 3.89 -11.68
CA GLY A 69 1.13 5.10 -12.44
C GLY A 69 2.59 5.33 -12.78
N TYR A 70 2.90 6.55 -13.20
CA TYR A 70 4.28 7.02 -13.36
C TYR A 70 4.55 8.14 -12.37
N LEU A 71 5.80 8.23 -11.91
CA LEU A 71 6.27 9.36 -11.13
C LEU A 71 6.42 10.59 -12.03
N TRP A 72 5.62 11.62 -11.81
CA TRP A 72 5.70 12.89 -12.52
C TRP A 72 6.66 13.84 -11.81
N LEU A 73 7.79 14.12 -12.45
CA LEU A 73 8.80 15.06 -11.97
C LEU A 73 8.45 16.46 -12.45
N GLY A 74 7.52 17.12 -11.74
CA GLY A 74 6.95 18.41 -12.14
C GLY A 74 7.97 19.51 -12.42
N GLU A 75 9.04 19.59 -11.62
CA GLU A 75 10.14 20.55 -11.80
C GLU A 75 10.87 20.39 -13.14
N ARG A 76 10.89 19.17 -13.69
CA ARG A 76 11.59 18.85 -14.95
C ARG A 76 10.64 18.66 -16.13
N ALA A 77 9.33 18.65 -15.88
CA ALA A 77 8.30 18.19 -16.81
C ALA A 77 8.61 16.80 -17.41
N GLU A 78 9.24 15.94 -16.60
CA GLU A 78 9.69 14.60 -17.00
C GLU A 78 8.76 13.51 -16.42
N ILE A 79 8.58 12.45 -17.21
CA ILE A 79 7.96 11.20 -16.75
C ILE A 79 9.09 10.34 -16.19
N GLY A 80 9.06 10.12 -14.89
CA GLY A 80 9.92 9.18 -14.17
C GLY A 80 9.39 7.75 -14.26
N PRO A 81 9.93 6.84 -13.43
CA PRO A 81 9.64 5.42 -13.57
C PRO A 81 8.19 5.07 -13.22
N PRO A 82 7.67 3.93 -13.73
CA PRO A 82 6.39 3.41 -13.31
C PRO A 82 6.45 2.97 -11.85
N VAL A 83 5.36 3.20 -11.11
CA VAL A 83 5.26 2.90 -9.69
C VAL A 83 3.92 2.25 -9.36
N LEU A 84 3.93 1.41 -8.33
CA LEU A 84 2.76 0.84 -7.68
C LEU A 84 2.77 1.24 -6.21
N SER A 85 1.62 1.56 -5.64
CA SER A 85 1.54 2.00 -4.24
C SER A 85 0.32 1.42 -3.53
N LEU A 86 0.52 1.05 -2.26
CA LEU A 86 -0.52 0.73 -1.29
C LEU A 86 -0.70 1.90 -0.35
N ARG A 87 -1.96 2.18 -0.02
CA ARG A 87 -2.37 3.36 0.75
C ARG A 87 -3.58 3.00 1.60
N ASP A 88 -3.73 3.66 2.74
CA ASP A 88 -4.95 3.58 3.54
C ASP A 88 -5.44 5.00 3.89
N GLY A 89 -6.07 5.61 2.89
CA GLY A 89 -6.29 7.05 2.78
C GLY A 89 -5.44 7.66 1.65
N GLN A 90 -5.90 8.78 1.08
CA GLN A 90 -5.24 9.38 -0.09
C GLN A 90 -3.76 9.73 0.19
N ASP A 91 -3.53 10.35 1.34
CA ASP A 91 -2.23 10.88 1.76
C ASP A 91 -1.47 9.96 2.74
N ASN A 92 -2.09 8.85 3.15
CA ASN A 92 -1.48 7.85 4.02
C ASN A 92 -0.92 6.69 3.17
N VAL A 93 0.33 6.85 2.76
CA VAL A 93 1.03 5.90 1.87
C VAL A 93 1.74 4.85 2.72
N GLN A 94 1.39 3.58 2.52
CA GLN A 94 2.00 2.46 3.23
C GLN A 94 3.33 2.08 2.57
N TRP A 95 3.32 1.93 1.25
CA TRP A 95 4.53 1.70 0.46
C TRP A 95 4.37 2.17 -0.98
N VAL A 96 5.52 2.38 -1.63
CA VAL A 96 5.64 2.61 -3.08
C VAL A 96 6.75 1.72 -3.60
N HIS A 97 6.46 0.98 -4.66
CA HIS A 97 7.43 0.19 -5.40
C HIS A 97 7.58 0.75 -6.81
N GLU A 98 8.83 0.99 -7.20
CA GLU A 98 9.18 1.19 -8.59
C GLU A 98 8.98 -0.14 -9.34
N LEU A 99 8.27 -0.08 -10.46
CA LEU A 99 8.06 -1.23 -11.31
C LEU A 99 9.20 -1.27 -12.34
N PRO A 100 9.75 -2.45 -12.62
CA PRO A 100 10.71 -2.62 -13.70
C PRO A 100 10.08 -2.25 -15.03
N GLU A 101 10.86 -1.65 -15.92
CA GLU A 101 10.42 -1.47 -17.31
C GLU A 101 10.22 -2.85 -17.95
N SER A 102 9.11 -3.01 -18.67
CA SER A 102 8.92 -4.18 -19.53
C SER A 102 9.90 -4.06 -20.69
N ASP A 103 10.55 -5.17 -21.05
CA ASP A 103 11.42 -5.19 -22.22
C ASP A 103 10.61 -4.90 -23.50
N ALA A 104 11.30 -4.56 -24.60
CA ALA A 104 10.64 -4.27 -25.88
C ALA A 104 9.82 -5.44 -26.45
N ALA A 105 9.96 -6.64 -25.87
CA ALA A 105 9.19 -7.83 -26.21
C ALA A 105 7.88 -7.95 -25.42
N GLY A 106 7.61 -7.03 -24.48
CA GLY A 106 6.42 -7.03 -23.65
C GLY A 106 6.43 -8.15 -22.60
N VAL A 107 7.60 -8.65 -22.22
CA VAL A 107 7.73 -9.67 -21.18
C VAL A 107 7.38 -9.00 -19.85
N PRO A 108 6.41 -9.55 -19.08
CA PRO A 108 6.06 -9.02 -17.78
C PRO A 108 7.25 -9.22 -16.84
N ALA A 109 7.82 -8.11 -16.38
CA ALA A 109 8.87 -8.16 -15.38
C ALA A 109 8.24 -8.40 -14.00
N SER A 110 8.69 -9.47 -13.32
CA SER A 110 8.17 -9.84 -12.01
C SER A 110 8.67 -8.91 -10.93
N VAL A 111 7.76 -8.33 -10.15
CA VAL A 111 8.08 -7.58 -8.93
C VAL A 111 7.93 -8.51 -7.74
N THR A 112 9.04 -8.82 -7.09
CA THR A 112 9.01 -9.49 -5.79
C THR A 112 8.65 -8.44 -4.75
N THR A 113 7.45 -8.52 -4.18
CA THR A 113 7.13 -7.76 -2.97
C THR A 113 8.06 -8.24 -1.87
N LEU A 114 8.83 -7.32 -1.28
CA LEU A 114 9.52 -7.60 -0.03
C LEU A 114 8.45 -8.01 1.00
N PRO A 115 8.72 -9.01 1.85
CA PRO A 115 7.80 -9.31 2.95
C PRO A 115 7.54 -8.02 3.74
N PRO A 116 6.34 -7.86 4.33
CA PRO A 116 6.10 -6.73 5.23
C PRO A 116 7.28 -6.64 6.19
N LEU A 117 7.88 -5.46 6.31
CA LEU A 117 8.85 -5.23 7.36
C LEU A 117 8.10 -5.51 8.65
N ASP A 118 8.47 -6.61 9.34
CA ASP A 118 7.86 -6.98 10.61
C ASP A 118 7.72 -5.71 11.46
N GLU A 119 6.51 -5.46 11.96
CA GLU A 119 6.20 -4.30 12.80
C GLU A 119 7.27 -4.13 13.89
N PRO A 120 7.54 -2.88 14.33
CA PRO A 120 8.59 -2.64 15.31
C PRO A 120 8.28 -3.41 16.59
N GLU A 121 9.12 -4.39 16.91
CA GLU A 121 9.34 -5.04 18.21
C GLU A 121 8.52 -4.44 19.38
N GLU A 122 7.21 -4.72 19.44
CA GLU A 122 6.40 -4.42 20.62
C GLU A 122 6.73 -5.38 21.78
N SER A 123 7.80 -6.18 21.63
CA SER A 123 8.40 -6.99 22.69
C SER A 123 9.37 -6.20 23.60
N ALA A 124 9.78 -4.99 23.23
CA ALA A 124 10.72 -4.20 24.04
C ALA A 124 10.07 -3.38 25.17
N VAL A 125 8.77 -3.09 25.10
CA VAL A 125 8.12 -2.14 26.03
C VAL A 125 7.58 -2.81 27.30
N ARG A 126 7.27 -4.12 27.29
CA ARG A 126 6.88 -4.86 28.52
C ARG A 126 8.04 -5.26 29.43
N SER A 127 9.28 -5.20 28.94
CA SER A 127 10.49 -5.54 29.72
C SER A 127 10.99 -4.38 30.60
N ARG A 128 10.53 -3.14 30.35
CA ARG A 128 10.98 -1.95 31.09
C ARG A 128 10.03 -1.51 32.21
N LEU A 129 8.77 -1.96 32.19
CA LEU A 129 7.83 -1.68 33.29
C LEU A 129 7.93 -2.68 34.46
N VAL A 130 8.50 -3.88 34.24
CA VAL A 130 8.75 -4.84 35.35
C VAL A 130 10.05 -4.55 36.11
N ARG A 131 10.95 -3.71 35.56
CA ARG A 131 12.19 -3.32 36.26
C ARG A 131 12.07 -2.05 37.11
N LEU A 132 11.07 -1.20 36.91
CA LEU A 132 10.90 -0.01 37.79
C LEU A 132 10.12 -0.30 39.07
N ASP A 133 9.33 -1.38 39.15
CA ASP A 133 8.56 -1.70 40.36
C ASP A 133 9.34 -2.51 41.43
N ARG A 134 10.61 -2.87 41.16
CA ARG A 134 11.45 -3.59 42.14
C ARG A 134 12.49 -2.73 42.86
N GLU A 135 12.70 -1.48 42.46
CA GLU A 135 13.69 -0.61 43.12
C GLU A 135 13.09 0.35 44.16
N THR A 136 11.76 0.43 44.29
CA THR A 136 11.12 1.38 45.21
C THR A 136 10.71 0.77 46.56
N THR A 137 10.84 -0.55 46.76
CA THR A 137 10.40 -1.22 48.01
C THR A 137 11.54 -1.61 48.97
N HIS A 138 12.77 -1.15 48.75
CA HIS A 138 13.89 -1.45 49.66
C HIS A 138 14.51 -0.25 50.38
N ARG A 139 13.87 0.92 50.33
CA ARG A 139 14.32 2.15 51.01
C ARG A 139 13.37 2.66 52.10
N GLN A 140 12.64 1.76 52.76
CA GLN A 140 11.98 2.02 54.04
C GLN A 140 12.11 0.78 54.92
N GLN A 141 13.30 0.58 55.50
CA GLN A 141 13.52 -0.13 56.76
C GLN A 141 14.99 0.02 57.14
N GLN A 142 15.37 1.23 57.55
CA GLN A 142 16.37 1.50 58.58
C GLN A 142 15.92 2.76 59.34
#